data_AF-A0A1Z5JR01-F1
#
_entry.id   AF-A0A1Z5JR01-F1
#
_cell.length_a   1.000
_cell.length_b   1.000
_cell.length_c   1.000
_cell.angle_alpha   90.00
_cell.angle_beta   90.00
_cell.angle_gamma   90.00
#
_symmetry.space_group_name_H-M   'P 1'
#
loop_
_entity.id
_entity.type
_entity.pdbx_description
1 polymer ?
#
loop_
_entity_poly.entity_id
_entity_poly.type
_entity_poly.pdbx_seq_one_letter_code
_entity_poly.pdbx_strand_id
1 'polypeptide(L)'
;MFASRRCFVLILFCLLTVLSIGRANDDNYMREVIEEAQEYMEDEMADHDYLDRKRLEKEEELKQRQEQLKYDEQQLLAEQQRQENERIQREREAAFQAELQRMSEDKRKEAIRRKKQDGKVVRKVLKAAERGDHYGTLGIRNFELQFPSASLNFGKWSFRLPKLTLFRISSKVIRRAYRNMALLVHPDKNRDGRAVQAFVAVENAASILGDDDEREKYDAERLLLRKERTEAARALIGTSVSRVMTATNRSISTFRRVLGPFAFPVAIIGILIV
;
A
#
# COMPACT_ATOMS: atom_id res chain seq x y z
N MET A 1 61.34 48.95 66.19
CA MET A 1 59.97 48.79 65.63
C MET A 1 59.81 47.46 64.86
N PHE A 2 59.98 46.29 65.49
CA PHE A 2 59.79 44.98 64.81
C PHE A 2 59.15 43.88 65.67
N ALA A 3 58.56 44.23 66.83
CA ALA A 3 57.97 43.24 67.74
C ALA A 3 56.44 43.04 67.58
N SER A 4 55.73 43.90 66.83
CA SER A 4 54.26 43.94 66.90
C SER A 4 53.52 43.20 65.78
N ARG A 5 54.20 42.63 64.77
CA ARG A 5 53.54 41.94 63.64
C ARG A 5 53.36 40.43 63.83
N ARG A 6 54.05 39.81 64.79
CA ARG A 6 53.96 38.34 65.01
C ARG A 6 52.78 37.92 65.91
N CYS A 7 52.31 38.79 66.81
CA CYS A 7 51.13 38.48 67.63
C CYS A 7 49.81 38.51 66.84
N PHE A 8 49.68 39.38 65.84
CA PHE A 8 48.41 39.49 65.10
C PHE A 8 48.14 38.28 64.20
N VAL A 9 49.19 37.66 63.64
CA VAL A 9 49.05 36.46 62.79
C VAL A 9 48.64 35.24 63.63
N LEU A 10 49.16 35.09 64.85
CA LEU A 10 48.80 33.98 65.73
C LEU A 10 47.35 34.06 66.22
N ILE A 11 46.85 35.26 66.53
CA ILE A 11 45.46 35.45 66.96
C ILE A 11 44.50 35.19 65.78
N LEU A 12 44.84 35.64 64.57
CA LEU A 12 44.02 35.38 63.38
C LEU A 12 44.00 33.89 63.01
N PHE A 13 45.13 33.19 63.14
CA PHE A 13 45.21 31.75 62.88
C PHE A 13 44.43 30.92 63.91
N CYS A 14 44.42 31.36 65.17
CA CYS A 14 43.66 30.72 66.24
C CYS A 14 42.14 30.95 66.08
N LEU A 15 41.71 32.16 65.69
CA LEU A 15 40.30 32.43 65.39
C LEU A 15 39.80 31.68 64.15
N LEU A 16 40.62 31.54 63.10
CA LEU A 16 40.28 30.73 61.91
C LEU A 16 40.21 29.23 62.21
N THR A 17 41.07 28.70 63.09
CA THR A 17 40.99 27.28 63.47
C THR A 17 39.80 27.00 64.38
N VAL A 18 39.46 27.88 65.32
CA VAL A 18 38.28 27.70 66.18
C VAL A 18 36.97 27.83 65.39
N LEU A 19 36.89 28.72 64.37
CA LEU A 19 35.71 28.77 63.48
C LEU A 19 35.59 27.56 62.53
N SER A 20 36.69 26.87 62.24
CA SER A 20 36.70 25.67 61.37
C SER A 20 36.33 24.39 62.12
N ILE A 21 36.58 24.34 63.43
CA ILE A 21 36.32 23.15 64.27
C ILE A 21 34.86 23.09 64.74
N GLY A 22 34.16 24.22 64.81
CA GLY A 22 32.75 24.29 65.23
C GLY A 22 31.69 23.98 64.16
N ARG A 23 32.06 23.78 62.89
CA ARG A 23 31.12 23.43 61.80
C ARG A 23 31.12 21.95 61.40
N ALA A 24 32.19 21.21 61.74
CA ALA A 24 32.40 19.87 61.18
C ALA A 24 31.54 18.75 61.80
N ASN A 25 30.90 18.98 62.95
CA ASN A 25 30.12 17.94 63.64
C ASN A 25 28.60 18.04 63.45
N ASP A 26 28.06 19.22 63.16
CA ASP A 26 26.61 19.38 62.87
C ASP A 26 26.28 18.98 61.42
N ASP A 27 27.24 19.11 60.50
CA ASP A 27 27.08 18.74 59.09
C ASP A 27 26.88 17.23 58.88
N ASN A 28 27.44 16.39 59.77
CA ASN A 28 27.35 14.93 59.63
C ASN A 28 25.96 14.40 60.02
N TYR A 29 25.35 14.93 61.08
CA TYR A 29 23.99 14.59 61.49
C TYR A 29 22.96 15.08 60.46
N MET A 30 23.12 16.31 59.96
CA MET A 30 22.23 16.83 58.92
C MET A 30 22.36 16.04 57.62
N ARG A 31 23.53 15.49 57.30
CA ARG A 31 23.73 14.63 56.13
C ARG A 31 23.02 13.28 56.27
N GLU A 32 23.15 12.63 57.43
CA GLU A 32 22.49 11.35 57.72
C GLU A 32 20.96 11.49 57.67
N VAL A 33 20.41 12.57 58.24
CA VAL A 33 18.96 12.87 58.16
C VAL A 33 18.51 13.16 56.73
N ILE A 34 19.34 13.82 55.91
CA ILE A 34 19.02 14.05 54.49
C ILE A 34 19.08 12.75 53.70
N GLU A 35 20.05 11.87 53.96
CA GLU A 35 20.19 10.58 53.29
C GLU A 35 19.03 9.64 53.64
N GLU A 36 18.65 9.53 54.93
CA GLU A 36 17.46 8.76 55.32
C GLU A 36 16.19 9.35 54.68
N ALA A 37 16.02 10.67 54.69
CA ALA A 37 14.87 11.30 54.04
C ALA A 37 14.85 11.08 52.52
N GLN A 38 16.02 11.01 51.87
CA GLN A 38 16.13 10.66 50.46
C GLN A 38 15.75 9.21 50.21
N GLU A 39 16.23 8.27 51.02
CA GLU A 39 15.91 6.85 50.91
C GLU A 39 14.40 6.58 51.07
N TYR A 40 13.76 7.20 52.07
CA TYR A 40 12.29 7.10 52.23
C TYR A 40 11.52 7.68 51.03
N MET A 41 11.99 8.76 50.41
CA MET A 41 11.35 9.30 49.20
C MET A 41 11.58 8.44 47.96
N GLU A 42 12.74 7.79 47.84
CA GLU A 42 13.04 6.87 46.74
C GLU A 42 12.16 5.61 46.79
N ASP A 43 11.93 5.06 47.97
CA ASP A 43 11.02 3.91 48.17
C ASP A 43 9.55 4.28 47.84
N GLU A 44 9.06 5.45 48.29
CA GLU A 44 7.70 5.90 47.93
C GLU A 44 7.56 6.23 46.43
N MET A 45 8.60 6.78 45.79
CA MET A 45 8.61 7.03 44.35
C MET A 45 8.59 5.72 43.54
N ALA A 46 9.30 4.69 43.99
CA ALA A 46 9.32 3.38 43.31
C ALA A 46 7.93 2.73 43.25
N ASP A 47 7.13 2.89 44.30
CA ASP A 47 5.75 2.40 44.36
C ASP A 47 4.80 3.20 43.44
N HIS A 48 4.97 4.52 43.35
CA HIS A 48 4.18 5.34 42.43
C HIS A 48 4.45 4.97 40.96
N ASP A 49 5.73 4.82 40.57
CA ASP A 49 6.15 4.43 39.22
C ASP A 49 5.67 3.02 38.84
N TYR A 50 5.54 2.12 39.82
CA TYR A 50 4.97 0.80 39.60
C TYR A 50 3.46 0.87 39.32
N LEU A 51 2.72 1.65 40.10
CA LEU A 51 1.29 1.85 39.89
C LEU A 51 0.99 2.53 38.56
N ASP A 52 1.81 3.50 38.13
CA ASP A 52 1.70 4.13 36.82
C ASP A 52 1.91 3.16 35.67
N ARG A 53 2.95 2.32 35.73
CA ARG A 53 3.16 1.27 34.73
C ARG A 53 1.98 0.31 34.65
N LYS A 54 1.46 -0.13 35.80
CA LYS A 54 0.24 -0.98 35.84
C LYS A 54 -1.00 -0.29 35.28
N ARG A 55 -1.17 1.02 35.52
CA ARG A 55 -2.27 1.81 34.93
C ARG A 55 -2.14 1.84 33.41
N LEU A 56 -0.95 2.15 32.90
CA LEU A 56 -0.66 2.20 31.46
C LEU A 56 -0.88 0.85 30.79
N GLU A 57 -0.36 -0.24 31.37
CA GLU A 57 -0.58 -1.61 30.87
C GLU A 57 -2.08 -1.93 30.77
N LYS A 58 -2.85 -1.62 31.82
CA LYS A 58 -4.30 -1.84 31.83
C LYS A 58 -5.04 -0.98 30.82
N GLU A 59 -4.60 0.27 30.59
CA GLU A 59 -5.14 1.15 29.55
C GLU A 59 -4.84 0.61 28.14
N GLU A 60 -3.62 0.13 27.91
CA GLU A 60 -3.24 -0.51 26.65
C GLU A 60 -4.05 -1.79 26.40
N GLU A 61 -4.23 -2.65 27.41
CA GLU A 61 -5.08 -3.84 27.33
C GLU A 61 -6.54 -3.48 27.00
N LEU A 62 -7.10 -2.46 27.66
CA LEU A 62 -8.45 -1.97 27.37
C LEU A 62 -8.56 -1.45 25.94
N LYS A 63 -7.56 -0.70 25.47
CA LYS A 63 -7.51 -0.18 24.11
C LYS A 63 -7.44 -1.31 23.08
N GLN A 64 -6.56 -2.29 23.28
CA GLN A 64 -6.45 -3.47 22.41
C GLN A 64 -7.77 -4.26 22.37
N ARG A 65 -8.42 -4.44 23.53
CA ARG A 65 -9.73 -5.11 23.60
C ARG A 65 -10.81 -4.34 22.85
N GLN A 66 -10.84 -3.01 22.95
CA GLN A 66 -11.77 -2.17 22.18
C GLN A 66 -11.52 -2.26 20.67
N GLU A 67 -10.26 -2.28 20.25
CA GLU A 67 -9.89 -2.44 18.83
C GLU A 67 -10.30 -3.81 18.30
N GLN A 68 -10.10 -4.88 19.08
CA GLN A 68 -10.56 -6.22 18.75
C GLN A 68 -12.09 -6.30 18.62
N LEU A 69 -12.83 -5.74 19.58
CA LEU A 69 -14.29 -5.70 19.52
C LEU A 69 -14.80 -4.95 18.28
N LYS A 70 -14.19 -3.82 17.93
CA LYS A 70 -14.53 -3.07 16.70
C LYS A 70 -14.26 -3.90 15.45
N TYR A 71 -13.15 -4.64 15.42
CA TYR A 71 -12.82 -5.52 14.31
C TYR A 71 -13.82 -6.67 14.16
N ASP A 72 -14.15 -7.34 15.27
CA ASP A 72 -15.12 -8.44 15.28
C ASP A 72 -16.52 -7.97 14.86
N GLU A 73 -16.95 -6.80 15.33
CA GLU A 73 -18.21 -6.17 14.92
C GLU A 73 -18.23 -5.90 13.40
N GLN A 74 -17.14 -5.36 12.84
CA GLN A 74 -17.02 -5.14 11.40
C GLN A 74 -17.08 -6.46 10.61
N GLN A 75 -16.46 -7.53 11.10
CA GLN A 75 -16.52 -8.84 10.46
C GLN A 75 -17.94 -9.41 10.45
N LEU A 76 -18.65 -9.30 11.58
CA LEU A 76 -20.03 -9.75 11.72
C LEU A 76 -20.96 -9.01 10.75
N LEU A 77 -20.82 -7.68 10.68
CA LEU A 77 -21.59 -6.84 9.75
C LEU A 77 -21.30 -7.23 8.29
N ALA A 78 -20.04 -7.44 7.94
CA ALA A 78 -19.65 -7.88 6.59
C ALA A 78 -20.18 -9.28 6.25
N GLU A 79 -20.29 -10.19 7.22
CA GLU A 79 -20.91 -11.50 7.03
C GLU A 79 -22.42 -11.40 6.82
N GLN A 80 -23.13 -10.62 7.65
CA GLN A 80 -24.57 -10.38 7.50
C GLN A 80 -24.89 -9.80 6.11
N GLN A 81 -24.13 -8.80 5.67
CA GLN A 81 -24.27 -8.23 4.32
C GLN A 81 -24.02 -9.27 3.22
N ARG A 82 -23.06 -10.19 3.39
CA ARG A 82 -22.83 -11.28 2.43
C ARG A 82 -24.03 -12.22 2.35
N GLN A 83 -24.56 -12.63 3.51
CA GLN A 83 -25.73 -13.51 3.57
C GLN A 83 -26.97 -12.86 2.97
N GLU A 84 -27.23 -11.57 3.25
CA GLU A 84 -28.34 -10.82 2.67
C GLU A 84 -28.19 -10.72 1.14
N ASN A 85 -27.00 -10.38 0.64
CA ASN A 85 -26.72 -10.33 -0.79
C ASN A 85 -26.93 -11.69 -1.48
N GLU A 86 -26.55 -12.80 -0.83
CA GLU A 86 -26.81 -14.15 -1.34
C GLU A 86 -28.30 -14.48 -1.37
N ARG A 87 -29.07 -14.09 -0.35
CA ARG A 87 -30.52 -14.28 -0.33
C ARG A 87 -31.19 -13.54 -1.47
N ILE A 88 -30.84 -12.26 -1.65
CA ILE A 88 -31.33 -11.43 -2.77
C ILE A 88 -30.97 -12.06 -4.11
N GLN A 89 -29.76 -12.62 -4.25
CA GLN A 89 -29.33 -13.34 -5.46
C GLN A 89 -30.22 -14.54 -5.76
N ARG A 90 -30.46 -15.40 -4.75
CA ARG A 90 -31.31 -16.59 -4.91
C ARG A 90 -32.75 -16.23 -5.27
N GLU A 91 -33.31 -15.21 -4.61
CA GLU A 91 -34.66 -14.72 -4.89
C GLU A 91 -34.81 -14.21 -6.33
N ARG A 92 -33.83 -13.43 -6.81
CA ARG A 92 -33.81 -12.94 -8.21
C ARG A 92 -33.67 -14.07 -9.22
N GLU A 93 -32.83 -15.06 -8.93
CA GLU A 93 -32.67 -16.22 -9.81
C GLU A 93 -33.93 -17.06 -9.87
N ALA A 94 -34.60 -17.28 -8.74
CA ALA A 94 -35.88 -17.98 -8.67
C ALA A 94 -36.99 -17.22 -9.40
N ALA A 95 -37.08 -15.90 -9.22
CA ALA A 95 -38.03 -15.04 -9.93
C ALA A 95 -37.81 -15.11 -11.45
N PHE A 96 -36.56 -15.05 -11.90
CA PHE A 96 -36.23 -15.18 -13.32
C PHE A 96 -36.59 -16.58 -13.87
N GLN A 97 -36.37 -17.64 -13.10
CA GLN A 97 -36.77 -19.00 -13.51
C GLN A 97 -38.30 -19.13 -13.63
N ALA A 98 -39.05 -18.58 -12.69
CA ALA A 98 -40.51 -18.54 -12.76
C ALA A 98 -41.01 -17.72 -13.96
N GLU A 99 -40.34 -16.61 -14.28
CA GLU A 99 -40.64 -15.79 -15.46
C GLU A 99 -40.39 -16.57 -16.76
N LEU A 100 -39.29 -17.33 -16.85
CA LEU A 100 -38.98 -18.15 -18.03
C LEU A 100 -40.02 -19.25 -18.28
N GLN A 101 -40.67 -19.78 -17.24
CA GLN A 101 -41.73 -20.78 -17.39
C GLN A 101 -43.02 -20.19 -17.97
N ARG A 102 -43.26 -18.89 -17.79
CA ARG A 102 -44.46 -18.18 -18.29
C ARG A 102 -44.31 -17.67 -19.72
N MET A 103 -43.09 -17.68 -20.27
CA MET A 103 -42.78 -17.13 -21.59
C MET A 103 -42.93 -18.18 -22.71
N SER A 104 -43.26 -17.70 -23.93
CA SER A 104 -43.15 -18.54 -25.14
C SER A 104 -41.70 -18.94 -25.40
N GLU A 105 -41.49 -20.01 -26.17
CA GLU A 105 -40.16 -20.59 -26.39
C GLU A 105 -39.16 -19.59 -26.99
N ASP A 106 -39.59 -18.77 -27.96
CA ASP A 106 -38.73 -17.79 -28.61
C ASP A 106 -38.32 -16.65 -27.65
N LYS A 107 -39.29 -16.13 -26.88
CA LYS A 107 -39.03 -15.11 -25.84
C LYS A 107 -38.09 -15.66 -24.76
N ARG A 108 -38.26 -16.93 -24.38
CA ARG A 108 -37.39 -17.64 -23.44
C ARG A 108 -35.95 -17.72 -23.95
N LYS A 109 -35.76 -18.08 -25.22
CA LYS A 109 -34.43 -18.12 -25.87
C LYS A 109 -33.77 -16.73 -25.87
N GLU A 110 -34.53 -15.68 -26.18
CA GLU A 110 -34.02 -14.31 -26.15
C GLU A 110 -33.65 -13.87 -24.72
N ALA A 111 -34.51 -14.14 -23.74
CA ALA A 111 -34.27 -13.84 -22.33
C ALA A 111 -32.99 -14.49 -21.80
N ILE A 112 -32.74 -15.75 -22.16
CA ILE A 112 -31.52 -16.49 -21.79
C ILE A 112 -30.29 -15.87 -22.47
N ARG A 113 -30.39 -15.49 -23.76
CA ARG A 113 -29.30 -14.81 -24.48
C ARG A 113 -28.94 -13.47 -23.84
N ARG A 114 -29.94 -12.65 -23.47
CA ARG A 114 -29.75 -11.38 -22.76
C ARG A 114 -29.08 -11.60 -21.40
N LYS A 115 -29.59 -12.53 -20.57
CA LYS A 115 -28.97 -12.88 -19.29
C LYS A 115 -27.50 -13.31 -19.46
N LYS A 116 -27.18 -14.08 -20.51
CA LYS A 116 -25.80 -14.49 -20.80
C LYS A 116 -24.91 -13.31 -21.22
N GLN A 117 -25.43 -12.32 -21.93
CA GLN A 117 -24.69 -11.11 -22.29
C GLN A 117 -24.45 -10.24 -21.05
N ASP A 118 -25.49 -10.01 -20.27
CA ASP A 118 -25.46 -9.27 -19.01
C ASP A 118 -24.46 -9.89 -18.02
N GLY A 119 -24.52 -11.21 -17.84
CA GLY A 119 -23.58 -11.94 -16.97
C GLY A 119 -22.13 -11.88 -17.45
N LYS A 120 -21.86 -11.69 -18.76
CA LYS A 120 -20.50 -11.44 -19.25
C LYS A 120 -20.01 -10.05 -18.83
N VAL A 121 -20.87 -9.04 -18.84
CA VAL A 121 -20.51 -7.68 -18.41
C VAL A 121 -20.25 -7.68 -16.91
N VAL A 122 -21.18 -8.21 -16.11
CA VAL A 122 -21.07 -8.34 -14.65
C VAL A 122 -19.79 -9.09 -14.26
N ARG A 123 -19.51 -10.23 -14.89
CA ARG A 123 -18.28 -11.00 -14.63
C ARG A 123 -17.01 -10.22 -14.93
N LYS A 124 -16.98 -9.42 -16.01
CA LYS A 124 -15.82 -8.59 -16.36
C LYS A 124 -15.59 -7.49 -15.33
N VAL A 125 -16.66 -6.85 -14.87
CA VAL A 125 -16.63 -5.79 -13.85
C VAL A 125 -16.13 -6.36 -12.52
N LEU A 126 -16.71 -7.46 -12.04
CA LEU A 126 -16.29 -8.09 -10.78
C LEU A 126 -14.85 -8.59 -10.85
N LYS A 127 -14.43 -9.22 -11.97
CA LYS A 127 -13.03 -9.64 -12.16
C LYS A 127 -12.06 -8.45 -12.24
N ALA A 128 -12.51 -7.27 -12.66
CA ALA A 128 -11.68 -6.06 -12.63
C ALA A 128 -11.58 -5.51 -11.20
N ALA A 129 -12.70 -5.49 -10.46
CA ALA A 129 -12.74 -5.07 -9.07
C ALA A 129 -11.90 -5.97 -8.15
N GLU A 130 -11.98 -7.30 -8.30
CA GLU A 130 -11.14 -8.28 -7.59
C GLU A 130 -9.63 -8.05 -7.83
N ARG A 131 -9.26 -7.49 -8.98
CA ARG A 131 -7.86 -7.16 -9.31
C ARG A 131 -7.45 -5.77 -8.84
N GLY A 132 -8.34 -5.00 -8.21
CA GLY A 132 -8.13 -3.58 -7.89
C GLY A 132 -7.99 -2.69 -9.12
N ASP A 133 -8.55 -3.07 -10.28
CA ASP A 133 -8.46 -2.31 -11.53
C ASP A 133 -9.71 -1.43 -11.71
N HIS A 134 -9.70 -0.23 -11.12
CA HIS A 134 -10.83 0.71 -11.16
C HIS A 134 -11.13 1.18 -12.60
N TYR A 135 -10.10 1.41 -13.42
CA TYR A 135 -10.30 1.76 -14.83
C TYR A 135 -10.96 0.62 -15.60
N GLY A 136 -10.49 -0.62 -15.39
CA GLY A 136 -11.09 -1.81 -15.98
C GLY A 136 -12.53 -2.04 -15.54
N THR A 137 -12.87 -1.69 -14.29
CA THR A 137 -14.23 -1.76 -13.72
C THR A 137 -15.18 -0.81 -14.43
N LEU A 138 -14.73 0.41 -14.77
CA LEU A 138 -15.49 1.36 -15.59
C LEU A 138 -15.45 1.04 -17.10
N GLY A 139 -14.75 -0.01 -17.51
CA GLY A 139 -14.58 -0.38 -18.92
C GLY A 139 -13.66 0.56 -19.71
N ILE A 140 -12.88 1.40 -19.02
CA ILE A 140 -11.94 2.33 -19.64
C ILE A 140 -10.60 1.59 -19.82
N ARG A 141 -10.10 1.58 -21.06
CA ARG A 141 -8.73 1.12 -21.31
C ARG A 141 -7.76 2.24 -20.96
N ASN A 142 -7.03 2.08 -19.86
CA ASN A 142 -5.96 3.01 -19.49
C ASN A 142 -4.71 2.74 -20.35
N PHE A 143 -4.54 3.54 -21.40
CA PHE A 143 -3.36 3.58 -22.29
C PHE A 143 -2.38 4.70 -21.90
N GLU A 144 -2.41 5.18 -20.66
CA GLU A 144 -1.52 6.25 -20.25
C GLU A 144 -0.05 5.81 -20.40
N LEU A 145 0.62 6.46 -21.34
CA LEU A 145 2.01 6.22 -21.68
C LEU A 145 2.82 7.37 -21.12
N GLN A 146 3.52 7.12 -20.03
CA GLN A 146 4.42 8.09 -19.41
C GLN A 146 5.81 7.88 -19.99
N PHE A 147 6.28 8.83 -20.80
CA PHE A 147 7.67 8.85 -21.22
C PHE A 147 8.50 9.56 -20.15
N PRO A 148 9.50 8.88 -19.55
CA PRO A 148 10.41 9.56 -18.64
C PRO A 148 11.12 10.70 -19.39
N SER A 149 11.52 11.74 -18.67
CA SER A 149 12.36 12.78 -19.25
C SER A 149 13.66 12.14 -19.75
N ALA A 150 13.90 12.22 -21.05
CA ALA A 150 15.09 11.68 -21.67
C ALA A 150 16.01 12.83 -22.10
N SER A 151 17.28 12.77 -21.70
CA SER A 151 18.32 13.59 -22.30
C SER A 151 18.88 12.85 -23.50
N LEU A 152 18.62 13.36 -24.71
CA LEU A 152 19.24 12.87 -25.93
C LEU A 152 20.48 13.71 -26.23
N ASN A 153 21.64 13.06 -26.25
CA ASN A 153 22.91 13.68 -26.62
C ASN A 153 23.26 13.27 -28.05
N PHE A 154 23.26 14.24 -28.97
CA PHE A 154 23.68 14.06 -30.35
C PHE A 154 24.97 14.87 -30.58
N GLY A 155 26.12 14.25 -30.26
CA GLY A 155 27.41 14.92 -30.34
C GLY A 155 27.51 16.10 -29.36
N LYS A 156 27.62 17.32 -29.89
CA LYS A 156 27.68 18.55 -29.09
C LYS A 156 26.30 19.10 -28.70
N TRP A 157 25.21 18.51 -29.20
CA TRP A 157 23.85 18.96 -28.90
C TRP A 157 23.25 18.10 -27.79
N SER A 158 22.71 18.75 -26.77
CA SER A 158 21.94 18.09 -25.70
C SER A 158 20.50 18.60 -25.73
N PHE A 159 19.54 17.70 -25.95
CA PHE A 159 18.12 17.99 -25.83
C PHE A 159 17.56 17.29 -24.61
N ARG A 160 16.93 18.04 -23.71
CA ARG A 160 16.13 17.46 -22.62
C ARG A 160 14.68 17.43 -23.06
N LEU A 161 14.15 16.25 -23.32
CA LEU A 161 12.72 16.08 -23.54
C LEU A 161 12.02 16.10 -22.17
N PRO A 162 11.02 16.98 -21.95
CA PRO A 162 10.25 17.00 -20.71
C PRO A 162 9.45 15.70 -20.57
N LYS A 163 9.00 15.41 -19.34
CA LYS A 163 8.10 14.29 -19.07
C LYS A 163 6.78 14.52 -19.84
N LEU A 164 6.49 13.64 -20.80
CA LEU A 164 5.26 13.68 -21.58
C LEU A 164 4.34 12.54 -21.14
N THR A 165 3.13 12.89 -20.71
CA THR A 165 2.05 11.93 -20.41
C THR A 165 1.07 11.92 -21.58
N LEU A 166 1.18 10.92 -22.46
CA LEU A 166 0.20 10.76 -23.54
C LEU A 166 -1.06 10.08 -23.02
N PHE A 167 -2.22 10.59 -23.44
CA PHE A 167 -3.56 10.02 -23.17
C PHE A 167 -4.02 10.05 -21.70
N ARG A 168 -3.77 11.15 -20.96
CA ARG A 168 -4.41 11.35 -19.64
C ARG A 168 -5.93 11.37 -19.81
N ILE A 169 -6.62 10.45 -19.15
CA ILE A 169 -8.08 10.37 -19.18
C ILE A 169 -8.64 11.59 -18.45
N SER A 170 -9.58 12.32 -19.05
CA SER A 170 -10.23 13.47 -18.40
C SER A 170 -11.37 13.02 -17.47
N SER A 171 -11.65 13.80 -16.43
CA SER A 171 -12.76 13.55 -15.49
C SER A 171 -14.13 13.49 -16.20
N LYS A 172 -14.30 14.20 -17.32
CA LYS A 172 -15.50 14.11 -18.17
C LYS A 172 -15.69 12.71 -18.78
N VAL A 173 -14.60 12.07 -19.21
CA VAL A 173 -14.63 10.70 -19.77
C VAL A 173 -14.96 9.69 -18.68
N ILE A 174 -14.40 9.85 -17.47
CA ILE A 174 -14.67 8.98 -16.31
C ILE A 174 -16.16 9.04 -15.95
N ARG A 175 -16.72 10.25 -15.80
CA ARG A 175 -18.16 10.42 -15.52
C ARG A 175 -19.05 9.83 -16.61
N ARG A 176 -18.64 9.91 -17.89
CA ARG A 176 -19.38 9.31 -19.00
C ARG A 176 -19.33 7.77 -18.94
N ALA A 177 -18.15 7.21 -18.68
CA ALA A 177 -17.96 5.77 -18.54
C ALA A 177 -18.74 5.22 -17.35
N TYR A 178 -18.74 5.91 -16.21
CA TYR A 178 -19.55 5.57 -15.05
C TYR A 178 -21.04 5.47 -15.41
N ARG A 179 -21.63 6.51 -16.01
CA ARG A 179 -23.06 6.47 -16.42
C ARG A 179 -23.37 5.32 -17.35
N ASN A 180 -22.51 5.08 -18.34
CA ASN A 180 -22.69 3.98 -19.29
C ASN A 180 -22.61 2.62 -18.60
N MET A 181 -21.63 2.43 -17.71
CA MET A 181 -21.44 1.16 -17.00
C MET A 181 -22.57 0.93 -15.99
N ALA A 182 -22.93 1.94 -15.21
CA ALA A 182 -24.03 1.92 -14.26
C ALA A 182 -25.34 1.47 -14.93
N LEU A 183 -25.65 1.96 -16.14
CA LEU A 183 -26.82 1.52 -16.90
C LEU A 183 -26.77 0.04 -17.31
N LEU A 184 -25.59 -0.50 -17.60
CA LEU A 184 -25.39 -1.90 -18.02
C LEU A 184 -25.43 -2.88 -16.84
N VAL A 185 -24.92 -2.48 -15.67
CA VAL A 185 -24.89 -3.33 -14.46
C VAL A 185 -26.02 -3.03 -13.48
N HIS A 186 -26.94 -2.11 -13.82
CA HIS A 186 -28.01 -1.71 -12.92
C HIS A 186 -28.88 -2.91 -12.52
N PRO A 187 -29.16 -3.12 -11.21
CA PRO A 187 -29.85 -4.31 -10.72
C PRO A 187 -31.30 -4.48 -11.19
N ASP A 188 -31.94 -3.41 -11.68
CA ASP A 188 -33.30 -3.44 -12.25
C ASP A 188 -33.31 -3.88 -13.73
N LYS A 189 -32.29 -3.49 -14.50
CA LYS A 189 -32.22 -3.80 -15.94
C LYS A 189 -31.47 -5.09 -16.22
N ASN A 190 -30.46 -5.39 -15.40
CA ASN A 190 -29.59 -6.54 -15.56
C ASN A 190 -30.19 -7.75 -14.84
N ARG A 191 -30.35 -8.86 -15.58
CA ARG A 191 -30.99 -10.09 -15.08
C ARG A 191 -30.05 -11.03 -14.34
N ASP A 192 -28.79 -10.66 -14.16
CA ASP A 192 -27.82 -11.41 -13.37
C ASP A 192 -28.03 -11.15 -11.87
N GLY A 193 -28.01 -12.20 -11.04
CA GLY A 193 -28.15 -12.05 -9.60
C GLY A 193 -27.04 -11.19 -8.99
N ARG A 194 -25.83 -11.24 -9.56
CA ARG A 194 -24.64 -10.52 -9.07
C ARG A 194 -24.58 -9.06 -9.53
N ALA A 195 -25.61 -8.56 -10.20
CA ALA A 195 -25.66 -7.18 -10.70
C ALA A 195 -25.48 -6.15 -9.58
N VAL A 196 -26.05 -6.39 -8.39
CA VAL A 196 -25.91 -5.49 -7.22
C VAL A 196 -24.43 -5.34 -6.82
N GLN A 197 -23.70 -6.45 -6.68
CA GLN A 197 -22.28 -6.43 -6.34
C GLN A 197 -21.45 -5.70 -7.40
N ALA A 198 -21.75 -5.93 -8.68
CA ALA A 198 -21.07 -5.25 -9.78
C ALA A 198 -21.37 -3.74 -9.80
N PHE A 199 -22.59 -3.34 -9.47
CA PHE A 199 -23.00 -1.94 -9.38
C PHE A 199 -22.23 -1.22 -8.26
N VAL A 200 -22.17 -1.79 -7.06
CA VAL A 200 -21.36 -1.27 -5.94
C VAL A 200 -19.89 -1.15 -6.33
N ALA A 201 -19.33 -2.14 -7.02
CA ALA A 201 -17.96 -2.07 -7.52
C ALA A 201 -17.73 -0.92 -8.52
N VAL A 202 -18.71 -0.64 -9.37
CA VAL A 202 -18.67 0.48 -10.33
C VAL A 202 -18.78 1.83 -9.60
N GLU A 203 -19.61 1.94 -8.57
CA GLU A 203 -19.69 3.14 -7.72
C GLU A 203 -18.38 3.41 -6.98
N ASN A 204 -17.81 2.38 -6.32
CA ASN A 204 -16.52 2.49 -5.63
C ASN A 204 -15.38 2.87 -6.59
N ALA A 205 -15.36 2.30 -7.80
CA ALA A 205 -14.39 2.70 -8.81
C ALA A 205 -14.59 4.15 -9.28
N ALA A 206 -15.84 4.62 -9.35
CA ALA A 206 -16.16 5.98 -9.76
C ALA A 206 -15.90 7.03 -8.66
N SER A 207 -16.01 6.67 -7.37
CA SER A 207 -15.63 7.57 -6.27
C SER A 207 -14.12 7.83 -6.30
N ILE A 208 -13.32 6.76 -6.34
CA ILE A 208 -11.85 6.85 -6.34
C ILE A 208 -11.31 7.56 -7.58
N LEU A 209 -11.87 7.27 -8.77
CA LEU A 209 -11.43 7.90 -10.02
C LEU A 209 -12.08 9.27 -10.27
N GLY A 210 -13.09 9.62 -9.48
CA GLY A 210 -13.85 10.86 -9.60
C GLY A 210 -13.17 12.05 -8.94
N ASP A 211 -12.49 11.81 -7.82
CA ASP A 211 -11.62 12.76 -7.14
C ASP A 211 -10.22 12.75 -7.78
N ASP A 212 -9.70 13.92 -8.13
CA ASP A 212 -8.39 14.05 -8.77
C ASP A 212 -7.25 13.66 -7.81
N ASP A 213 -7.40 13.90 -6.50
CA ASP A 213 -6.37 13.58 -5.49
C ASP A 213 -6.31 12.07 -5.20
N GLU A 214 -7.47 11.42 -5.01
CA GLU A 214 -7.54 9.97 -4.82
C GLU A 214 -7.06 9.23 -6.07
N ARG A 215 -7.43 9.75 -7.25
CA ARG A 215 -6.99 9.21 -8.53
C ARG A 215 -5.48 9.28 -8.70
N GLU A 216 -4.84 10.40 -8.34
CA GLU A 216 -3.39 10.53 -8.42
C GLU A 216 -2.68 9.54 -7.50
N LYS A 217 -3.18 9.37 -6.26
CA LYS A 217 -2.67 8.35 -5.32
C LYS A 217 -2.79 6.95 -5.90
N TYR A 218 -3.96 6.62 -6.45
CA TYR A 218 -4.21 5.32 -7.08
C TYR A 218 -3.30 5.08 -8.30
N ASP A 219 -3.13 6.08 -9.17
CA ASP A 219 -2.25 5.99 -10.34
C ASP A 219 -0.77 5.84 -9.92
N ALA A 220 -0.34 6.51 -8.85
CA ALA A 220 0.99 6.40 -8.28
C ALA A 220 1.25 5.00 -7.69
N GLU A 221 0.34 4.47 -6.86
CA GLU A 221 0.44 3.13 -6.30
C GLU A 221 0.52 2.07 -7.40
N ARG A 222 -0.34 2.19 -8.42
CA ARG A 222 -0.35 1.27 -9.56
C ARG A 222 0.95 1.33 -10.37
N LEU A 223 1.55 2.51 -10.50
CA LEU A 223 2.85 2.67 -11.15
C LEU A 223 3.97 1.98 -10.36
N LEU A 224 3.95 2.08 -9.03
CA LEU A 224 4.91 1.38 -8.16
C LEU A 224 4.79 -0.14 -8.31
N LEU A 225 3.57 -0.69 -8.21
CA LEU A 225 3.32 -2.12 -8.42
C LEU A 225 3.77 -2.61 -9.80
N ARG A 226 3.63 -1.78 -10.85
CA ARG A 226 4.15 -2.09 -12.18
C ARG A 226 5.67 -2.14 -12.21
N LYS A 227 6.35 -1.18 -11.58
CA LYS A 227 7.82 -1.14 -11.50
C LYS A 227 8.34 -2.41 -10.83
N GLU A 228 7.82 -2.77 -9.67
CA GLU A 228 8.19 -3.98 -8.94
C GLU A 228 8.01 -5.25 -9.79
N ARG A 229 6.87 -5.38 -10.47
CA ARG A 229 6.62 -6.51 -11.39
C ARG A 229 7.59 -6.53 -12.56
N THR A 230 7.90 -5.37 -13.15
CA THR A 230 8.86 -5.31 -14.26
C THR A 230 10.28 -5.62 -13.80
N GLU A 231 10.67 -5.23 -12.59
CA GLU A 231 11.98 -5.54 -12.01
C GLU A 231 12.09 -7.03 -11.69
N ALA A 232 11.07 -7.62 -11.05
CA ALA A 232 11.00 -9.05 -10.81
C ALA A 232 11.02 -9.85 -12.12
N ALA A 233 10.24 -9.44 -13.11
CA ALA A 233 10.24 -10.07 -14.44
C ALA A 233 11.60 -9.93 -15.14
N ARG A 234 12.26 -8.76 -15.07
CA ARG A 234 13.61 -8.56 -15.61
C ARG A 234 14.65 -9.43 -14.90
N ALA A 235 14.53 -9.63 -13.60
CA ALA A 235 15.42 -10.54 -12.86
C ALA A 235 15.25 -11.99 -13.34
N LEU A 236 14.01 -12.46 -13.47
CA LEU A 236 13.70 -13.81 -13.98
C LEU A 236 14.11 -14.00 -15.46
N ILE A 237 13.83 -13.01 -16.31
CA ILE A 237 14.18 -13.05 -17.73
C ILE A 237 15.69 -12.94 -17.90
N GLY A 238 16.36 -12.06 -17.17
CA GLY A 238 17.81 -11.86 -17.25
C GLY A 238 18.61 -13.14 -16.98
N THR A 239 18.19 -13.94 -16.00
CA THR A 239 18.82 -15.25 -15.71
C THR A 239 18.57 -16.29 -16.80
N SER A 240 17.40 -16.29 -17.43
CA SER A 240 17.06 -17.26 -18.49
C SER A 240 17.67 -16.86 -19.83
N VAL A 241 17.56 -15.59 -20.20
CA VAL A 241 18.15 -15.02 -21.42
C VAL A 241 19.67 -15.13 -21.36
N SER A 242 20.34 -14.84 -20.24
CA SER A 242 21.80 -15.04 -20.17
C SER A 242 22.22 -16.51 -20.38
N ARG A 243 21.45 -17.49 -19.89
CA ARG A 243 21.70 -18.92 -20.17
C ARG A 243 21.49 -19.26 -21.64
N VAL A 244 20.41 -18.78 -22.25
CA VAL A 244 20.15 -18.99 -23.69
C VAL A 244 21.21 -18.30 -24.55
N MET A 245 21.55 -17.04 -24.25
CA MET A 245 22.53 -16.24 -24.98
C MET A 245 23.95 -16.83 -24.87
N THR A 246 24.32 -17.38 -23.72
CA THR A 246 25.62 -18.06 -23.55
C THR A 246 25.66 -19.41 -24.27
N ALA A 247 24.56 -20.16 -24.27
CA ALA A 247 24.45 -21.40 -25.05
C ALA A 247 24.49 -21.12 -26.56
N THR A 248 23.73 -20.12 -27.05
CA THR A 248 23.74 -19.73 -28.46
C THR A 248 25.09 -19.16 -28.87
N ASN A 249 25.76 -18.33 -28.05
CA ASN A 249 27.11 -17.86 -28.37
C ASN A 249 28.13 -19.00 -28.49
N ARG A 250 28.02 -20.06 -27.66
CA ARG A 250 28.85 -21.27 -27.81
C ARG A 250 28.53 -21.99 -29.12
N SER A 251 27.27 -22.20 -29.45
CA SER A 251 26.85 -22.86 -30.70
C SER A 251 27.23 -22.04 -31.95
N ILE A 252 27.11 -20.71 -31.90
CA ILE A 252 27.53 -19.82 -33.00
C ILE A 252 29.04 -19.89 -33.19
N SER A 253 29.83 -19.99 -32.12
CA SER A 253 31.29 -20.11 -32.23
C SER A 253 31.74 -21.44 -32.86
N THR A 254 31.07 -22.55 -32.54
CA THR A 254 31.35 -23.85 -33.16
C THR A 254 30.87 -23.87 -34.61
N PHE A 255 29.68 -23.31 -34.89
CA PHE A 255 29.17 -23.19 -36.25
C PHE A 255 30.08 -22.34 -37.14
N ARG A 256 30.62 -21.22 -36.62
CA ARG A 256 31.64 -20.40 -37.31
C ARG A 256 32.95 -21.15 -37.59
N ARG A 257 33.37 -22.05 -36.69
CA ARG A 257 34.58 -22.89 -36.92
C ARG A 257 34.33 -23.98 -37.96
N VAL A 258 33.13 -24.55 -38.02
CA VAL A 258 32.81 -25.66 -38.93
C VAL A 258 32.45 -25.18 -40.34
N LEU A 259 31.68 -24.09 -40.47
CA LEU A 259 31.15 -23.62 -41.76
C LEU A 259 31.83 -22.36 -42.31
N GLY A 260 32.80 -21.80 -41.58
CA GLY A 260 33.56 -20.63 -42.02
C GLY A 260 32.78 -19.30 -42.00
N PRO A 261 33.42 -18.19 -42.42
CA PRO A 261 32.87 -16.83 -42.27
C PRO A 261 31.61 -16.55 -43.12
N PHE A 262 31.31 -17.39 -44.12
CA PHE A 262 30.18 -17.20 -45.04
C PHE A 262 28.87 -17.87 -44.62
N ALA A 263 28.85 -18.62 -43.52
CA ALA A 263 27.67 -19.38 -43.08
C ALA A 263 26.51 -18.49 -42.59
N PHE A 264 26.83 -17.33 -42.01
CA PHE A 264 25.85 -16.44 -41.39
C PHE A 264 24.92 -15.75 -42.40
N PRO A 265 25.42 -15.17 -43.52
CA PRO A 265 24.56 -14.63 -44.56
C PRO A 265 23.61 -15.67 -45.15
N VAL A 266 24.09 -16.89 -45.41
CA VAL A 266 23.27 -17.97 -46.00
C VAL A 266 22.17 -18.43 -45.05
N ALA A 267 22.45 -18.52 -43.75
CA ALA A 267 21.45 -18.87 -42.74
C ALA A 267 20.36 -17.78 -42.58
N ILE A 268 20.74 -16.50 -42.63
CA ILE A 268 19.76 -15.39 -42.59
C ILE A 268 18.84 -15.43 -43.81
N ILE A 269 19.41 -15.67 -45.00
CA ILE A 269 18.62 -15.81 -46.24
C ILE A 269 17.68 -17.02 -46.15
N GLY A 270 18.13 -18.15 -45.60
CA GLY A 270 17.29 -19.33 -45.39
C GLY A 270 16.11 -19.10 -44.43
N ILE A 271 16.32 -18.36 -43.33
CA ILE A 271 15.25 -18.02 -42.38
C ILE A 271 14.25 -17.02 -42.97
N LEU A 272 14.71 -16.13 -43.86
CA LEU A 272 13.86 -15.11 -44.47
C LEU A 272 12.99 -15.65 -45.62
N ILE A 273 13.34 -16.84 -46.15
CA ILE A 273 12.60 -17.53 -47.23
C ILE A 273 11.49 -18.45 -46.68
N VAL A 274 11.55 -18.84 -45.40
CA VAL A 274 10.55 -19.68 -44.72
C VAL A 274 9.52 -18.81 -44.01
#